data_AF-A0A4R8WW48-F1
#
_entry.id   AF-A0A4R8WW48-F1
#
_cell.length_a   1.000
_cell.length_b   1.000
_cell.length_c   1.000
_cell.angle_alpha   90.00
_cell.angle_beta   90.00
_cell.angle_gamma   90.00
#
_symmetry.space_group_name_H-M   'P 1'
#
loop_
_entity.id
_entity.type
_entity.pdbx_description
1 polymer ?
#
loop_
_entity_poly.entity_id
_entity_poly.type
_entity_poly.pdbx_seq_one_letter_code
_entity_poly.pdbx_strand_id
1 'polypeptide(L)'
;MAEVDRNDDTIWRWVLHHYRFDLARRERRNVVVAAYDSESEFQTEFERYTQIIRDEIARGTRSSRENLSGVTLEPGHLSAAARGHNARRAIEHGVSPERVLTTGALPHNMAVLTFTKDDMARSAR
;
A
#
# COMPACT_ATOMS: atom_id res chain seq x y z
N MET A 1 -1.08 18.64 15.74
CA MET A 1 -1.25 17.72 14.59
C MET A 1 -1.53 16.35 15.17
N ALA A 2 -2.65 15.75 14.77
CA ALA A 2 -3.03 14.43 15.24
C ALA A 2 -2.48 13.41 14.24
N GLU A 3 -1.24 12.97 14.44
CA GLU A 3 -0.80 11.73 13.81
C GLU A 3 -1.75 10.62 14.26
N VAL A 4 -2.40 9.95 13.31
CA VAL A 4 -3.33 8.86 13.60
C VAL A 4 -2.62 7.52 13.59
N ASP A 5 -3.20 6.52 14.27
CA ASP A 5 -2.71 5.15 14.12
C ASP A 5 -2.92 4.71 12.67
N ARG A 6 -1.82 4.45 11.96
CA ARG A 6 -1.84 3.91 10.59
C ARG A 6 -2.66 2.62 10.48
N ASN A 7 -2.81 1.87 11.57
CA ASN A 7 -3.55 0.62 11.61
C ASN A 7 -5.05 0.80 11.92
N ASP A 8 -5.51 2.02 12.17
CA ASP A 8 -6.95 2.29 12.33
C ASP A 8 -7.67 2.09 10.99
N ASP A 9 -8.16 0.88 10.78
CA ASP A 9 -8.83 0.49 9.55
C ASP A 9 -10.25 1.05 9.41
N THR A 10 -10.70 1.90 10.35
CA THR A 10 -12.06 2.46 10.33
C THR A 10 -12.16 3.80 9.61
N ILE A 11 -11.01 4.44 9.35
CA ILE A 11 -10.94 5.79 8.76
C ILE A 11 -10.12 5.80 7.47
N TRP A 12 -10.30 6.88 6.70
CA TRP A 12 -9.39 7.24 5.64
C TRP A 12 -8.04 7.64 6.25
N ARG A 13 -6.95 7.11 5.69
CA ARG A 13 -5.60 7.40 6.15
C ARG A 13 -4.73 7.83 4.98
N TRP A 14 -4.04 8.94 5.13
CA TRP A 14 -3.00 9.39 4.22
C TRP A 14 -1.66 9.10 4.87
N VAL A 15 -0.95 8.10 4.35
CA VAL A 15 0.28 7.56 4.95
C VAL A 15 1.49 8.11 4.21
N LEU A 16 2.39 8.76 4.94
CA LEU A 16 3.65 9.28 4.44
C LEU A 16 4.76 8.22 4.57
N HIS A 17 5.42 7.92 3.46
CA HIS A 17 6.54 6.99 3.37
C HIS A 17 7.83 7.73 3.06
N HIS A 18 8.92 7.30 3.71
CA HIS A 18 10.28 7.72 3.40
C HIS A 18 11.09 6.49 2.97
N TYR A 19 11.49 6.49 1.70
CA TYR A 19 12.47 5.54 1.17
C TYR A 19 13.86 6.01 1.54
N ARG A 20 14.37 5.48 2.65
CA ARG A 20 15.73 5.74 3.13
C ARG A 20 16.73 4.84 2.42
N PHE A 21 17.95 5.32 2.28
CA PHE A 21 19.07 4.54 1.79
C PHE A 21 20.11 4.37 2.89
N ASP A 22 20.24 3.17 3.43
CA ASP A 22 21.28 2.83 4.39
C ASP A 22 22.60 2.68 3.62
N LEU A 23 23.45 3.69 3.69
CA LEU A 23 24.76 3.71 3.01
C LEU A 23 25.69 2.60 3.50
N ALA A 24 25.63 2.23 4.78
CA ALA A 24 26.51 1.23 5.37
C ALA A 24 26.18 -0.18 4.86
N ARG A 25 24.89 -0.48 4.70
CA ARG A 25 24.41 -1.77 4.16
C ARG A 25 24.17 -1.76 2.65
N ARG A 26 24.16 -0.58 2.02
CA ARG A 26 23.71 -0.33 0.64
C ARG A 26 22.28 -0.81 0.40
N GLU A 27 21.42 -0.69 1.40
CA GLU A 27 20.04 -1.18 1.37
C GLU A 27 19.04 -0.03 1.25
N ARG A 28 17.92 -0.28 0.57
CA ARG A 28 16.75 0.60 0.59
C ARG A 28 15.80 0.15 1.68
N ARG A 29 15.31 1.09 2.49
CA ARG A 29 14.32 0.84 3.55
C ARG A 29 13.15 1.78 3.39
N ASN A 30 11.95 1.21 3.22
CA ASN A 30 10.72 1.98 3.23
C ASN A 30 10.24 2.11 4.68
N VAL A 31 10.20 3.33 5.20
CA VAL A 31 9.79 3.64 6.57
C VAL A 31 8.54 4.50 6.54
N VAL A 32 7.51 4.12 7.30
CA VAL A 32 6.35 4.99 7.53
C VAL A 32 6.78 6.12 8.46
N VAL A 33 6.57 7.36 8.03
CA VAL A 33 6.94 8.56 8.77
C VAL A 33 5.80 9.00 9.68
N ALA A 34 4.58 9.03 9.13
CA ALA A 34 3.37 9.46 9.81
C ALA A 34 2.14 8.98 9.01
N ALA A 35 0.99 8.96 9.67
CA ALA A 35 -0.32 8.83 9.03
C ALA A 35 -1.23 9.96 9.49
N TYR A 36 -2.07 10.44 8.59
CA TYR A 36 -3.02 11.54 8.82
C TYR A 36 -4.43 11.09 8.46
N ASP A 37 -5.44 11.66 9.12
CA ASP A 37 -6.87 11.48 8.80
C ASP A 37 -7.40 12.57 7.84
N SER A 38 -6.52 13.47 7.40
CA SER A 38 -6.84 14.60 6.54
C SER A 38 -5.84 14.74 5.39
N GLU A 39 -6.35 14.82 4.17
CA GLU A 39 -5.55 15.05 2.96
C GLU A 39 -4.76 16.35 3.02
N SER A 40 -5.34 17.42 3.55
CA SER A 40 -4.68 18.73 3.62
C SER A 40 -3.50 18.73 4.59
N GLU A 41 -3.63 18.02 5.72
CA GLU A 41 -2.53 17.86 6.68
C GLU A 41 -1.41 17.02 6.07
N PHE A 42 -1.77 15.92 5.41
CA PHE A 42 -0.83 15.10 4.67
C PHE A 42 -0.07 15.91 3.62
N GLN A 43 -0.75 16.71 2.79
CA GLN A 43 -0.12 17.47 1.73
C GLN A 43 0.85 18.51 2.27
N THR A 44 0.44 19.23 3.33
CA THR A 44 1.29 20.23 4.01
C THR A 44 2.58 19.58 4.54
N GLU A 45 2.46 18.42 5.19
CA GLU A 45 3.61 17.71 5.73
C GLU A 45 4.46 17.06 4.65
N PHE A 46 3.84 16.52 3.59
CA PHE A 46 4.54 15.95 2.45
C PHE A 46 5.46 16.99 1.80
N GLU A 47 4.97 18.20 1.57
CA GLU A 47 5.74 19.32 1.02
C GLU A 47 6.87 19.74 1.96
N ARG A 48 6.57 19.88 3.26
CA ARG A 48 7.56 20.23 4.29
C ARG A 48 8.70 19.22 4.34
N TYR A 49 8.40 17.92 4.43
CA TYR A 49 9.41 16.86 4.45
C TYR A 49 10.18 16.78 3.13
N THR A 50 9.50 16.97 1.99
CA THR A 50 10.14 16.98 0.68
C THR A 50 11.20 18.08 0.58
N GLN A 51 10.89 19.28 1.09
CA GLN A 51 11.84 20.38 1.10
C GLN A 51 13.06 20.06 1.98
N ILE A 52 12.84 19.54 3.20
CA ILE A 52 13.91 19.15 4.10
C ILE A 52 14.85 18.12 3.44
N ILE A 53 14.29 17.08 2.82
CA ILE A 53 15.10 16.05 2.16
C ILE A 53 15.89 16.62 0.98
N ARG A 54 15.26 17.46 0.16
CA ARG A 54 15.93 18.11 -0.96
C ARG A 54 17.09 18.98 -0.49
N ASP A 55 16.90 19.77 0.56
CA ASP A 55 17.94 20.62 1.13
C ASP A 55 19.10 19.79 1.70
N GLU A 56 18.79 18.71 2.41
CA GLU A 56 19.81 17.80 2.97
C GLU A 56 20.61 17.06 1.88
N ILE A 57 19.95 16.67 0.78
CA ILE A 57 20.61 16.09 -0.41
C ILE A 57 21.51 17.13 -1.07
N ALA A 58 21.02 18.36 -1.27
CA ALA A 58 21.79 19.44 -1.89
C ALA A 58 23.04 19.80 -1.06
N ARG A 59 22.95 19.69 0.28
CA ARG A 59 24.08 19.87 1.20
C ARG A 59 25.02 18.65 1.28
N GLY A 60 24.68 17.54 0.64
CA GLY A 60 25.46 16.29 0.70
C GLY A 60 25.37 15.55 2.04
N THR A 61 24.43 15.94 2.91
CA THR A 61 24.21 15.32 4.23
C THR A 61 23.28 14.11 4.20
N ARG A 62 22.60 13.89 3.06
CA ARG A 62 21.69 12.78 2.82
C ARG A 62 21.94 12.18 1.43
N SER A 63 21.60 10.90 1.23
CA SER A 63 21.79 10.26 -0.08
C SER A 63 20.79 10.78 -1.11
N SER A 64 21.26 11.04 -2.33
CA SER A 64 20.39 11.39 -3.48
C SER A 64 19.43 10.27 -3.92
N ARG A 65 19.57 9.07 -3.35
CA ARG A 65 18.69 7.93 -3.59
C ARG A 65 17.47 7.92 -2.68
N GLU A 66 17.39 8.83 -1.72
CA GLU A 66 16.28 8.94 -0.79
C GLU A 66 15.13 9.74 -1.40
N ASN A 67 13.89 9.33 -1.15
CA ASN A 67 12.70 10.05 -1.59
C ASN A 67 11.49 9.80 -0.67
N LEU A 68 10.45 10.61 -0.83
CA LEU A 68 9.17 10.46 -0.13
C LEU A 68 8.10 10.00 -1.10
N SER A 69 7.13 9.25 -0.59
CA SER A 69 5.87 8.99 -1.27
C SER A 69 4.71 9.05 -0.29
N GLY A 70 3.50 9.15 -0.84
CA GLY A 70 2.25 9.01 -0.11
C GLY A 70 1.44 7.83 -0.61
N VAL A 71 0.60 7.27 0.25
CA VAL A 71 -0.48 6.37 -0.15
C VAL A 71 -1.74 6.71 0.63
N THR A 72 -2.89 6.62 -0.03
CA THR A 72 -4.20 6.74 0.59
C THR A 72 -4.75 5.35 0.88
N LEU A 73 -5.14 5.11 2.13
CA LEU A 73 -5.75 3.87 2.58
C LEU A 73 -7.19 4.14 2.99
N GLU A 74 -8.13 3.54 2.28
CA GLU A 74 -9.56 3.65 2.57
C GLU A 74 -9.91 2.87 3.86
N PRO A 75 -11.07 3.15 4.50
CA PRO A 75 -11.62 2.28 5.52
C PRO A 75 -11.74 0.83 5.02
N GLY A 76 -11.34 -0.13 5.85
CA GLY A 76 -11.39 -1.57 5.54
C GLY A 76 -10.22 -2.07 4.68
N HIS A 77 -9.22 -1.23 4.37
CA HIS A 77 -8.05 -1.62 3.57
C HIS A 77 -7.31 -2.84 4.13
N LEU A 78 -7.00 -2.87 5.44
CA LEU A 78 -6.31 -3.98 6.08
C LEU A 78 -7.16 -5.25 6.09
N SER A 79 -8.45 -5.09 6.36
CA SER A 79 -9.43 -6.18 6.32
C SER A 79 -9.54 -6.79 4.92
N ALA A 80 -9.53 -5.96 3.88
CA ALA A 80 -9.48 -6.40 2.49
C ALA A 80 -8.16 -7.15 2.19
N ALA A 81 -7.02 -6.60 2.57
CA ALA A 81 -5.72 -7.24 2.36
C ALA A 81 -5.61 -8.61 3.04
N ALA A 82 -6.12 -8.73 4.28
CA ALA A 82 -6.17 -9.99 5.02
C ALA A 82 -7.06 -11.04 4.34
N ARG A 83 -8.24 -10.64 3.84
CA ARG A 83 -9.10 -11.52 3.04
C ARG A 83 -8.41 -11.98 1.76
N GLY A 84 -7.74 -11.08 1.05
CA GLY A 84 -6.95 -11.42 -0.13
C GLY A 84 -5.83 -12.41 0.16
N HIS A 85 -5.11 -12.21 1.28
CA HIS A 85 -4.10 -13.16 1.73
C HIS A 85 -4.69 -14.56 1.99
N ASN A 86 -5.84 -14.63 2.68
CA ASN A 86 -6.50 -15.90 2.98
C ASN A 86 -7.02 -16.60 1.72
N ALA A 87 -7.57 -15.86 0.75
CA ALA A 87 -8.00 -16.41 -0.53
C ALA A 87 -6.82 -17.02 -1.30
N ARG A 88 -5.70 -16.29 -1.39
CA ARG A 88 -4.45 -16.81 -2.00
C ARG A 88 -3.98 -18.08 -1.31
N ARG A 89 -3.97 -18.11 0.03
CA ARG A 89 -3.56 -19.30 0.80
C ARG A 89 -4.49 -20.49 0.56
N ALA A 90 -5.80 -20.28 0.45
CA ALA A 90 -6.75 -21.34 0.14
C ALA A 90 -6.43 -21.97 -1.23
N ILE A 91 -6.19 -21.15 -2.25
CA ILE A 91 -5.80 -21.60 -3.59
C ILE A 91 -4.50 -22.42 -3.55
N GLU A 92 -3.47 -21.92 -2.84
CA GLU A 92 -2.18 -22.62 -2.68
C GLU A 92 -2.32 -24.01 -2.07
N HIS A 93 -3.33 -24.23 -1.23
CA HIS A 93 -3.60 -25.50 -0.57
C HIS A 93 -4.72 -26.31 -1.24
N GLY A 94 -5.19 -25.90 -2.43
CA GLY A 94 -6.26 -26.61 -3.16
C GLY A 94 -7.64 -26.52 -2.51
N VAL A 95 -7.86 -25.56 -1.61
CA VAL A 95 -9.14 -25.29 -0.96
C VAL A 95 -9.88 -24.21 -1.75
N SER A 96 -11.18 -24.40 -1.96
CA SER A 96 -12.00 -23.40 -2.66
C SER A 96 -11.96 -22.04 -1.93
N PRO A 97 -11.52 -20.95 -2.58
CA PRO A 97 -11.50 -19.61 -2.00
C PRO A 97 -12.87 -18.92 -2.08
N GLU A 98 -13.88 -19.55 -2.69
CA GLU A 98 -15.18 -18.94 -3.05
C GLU A 98 -15.79 -18.16 -1.88
N ARG A 99 -15.88 -18.77 -0.71
CA ARG A 99 -16.45 -18.13 0.48
C ARG A 99 -15.74 -16.82 0.86
N VAL A 100 -14.42 -16.75 0.68
CA VAL A 100 -13.63 -15.55 1.00
C VAL A 100 -13.82 -14.47 -0.06
N LEU A 101 -13.99 -14.87 -1.32
CA LEU A 101 -14.17 -13.96 -2.46
C LEU A 101 -15.60 -13.39 -2.57
N THR A 102 -16.60 -14.14 -2.12
CA THR A 102 -18.03 -13.76 -2.23
C THR A 102 -18.59 -13.11 -0.96
N THR A 103 -17.87 -13.19 0.17
CA THR A 103 -18.29 -12.52 1.41
C THR A 103 -17.84 -11.06 1.44
N GLY A 104 -18.77 -10.14 1.20
CA GLY A 104 -18.54 -8.69 1.22
C GLY A 104 -17.90 -8.16 -0.07
N ALA A 105 -17.43 -6.90 -0.05
CA ALA A 105 -16.77 -6.30 -1.21
C ALA A 105 -15.48 -7.06 -1.56
N LEU A 106 -15.17 -7.23 -2.85
CA LEU A 106 -13.94 -7.90 -3.29
C LEU A 106 -12.70 -7.12 -2.80
N PRO A 107 -11.66 -7.78 -2.26
CA PRO A 107 -10.42 -7.09 -1.93
C PRO A 107 -9.79 -6.39 -3.14
N HIS A 108 -9.35 -5.15 -2.94
CA HIS A 108 -8.80 -4.29 -4.00
C HIS A 108 -7.55 -4.86 -4.68
N ASN A 109 -6.88 -5.83 -4.06
CA ASN A 109 -5.73 -6.54 -4.63
C ASN A 109 -6.11 -7.83 -5.39
N MET A 110 -7.39 -8.07 -5.64
CA MET A 110 -7.89 -9.26 -6.33
C MET A 110 -8.89 -8.91 -7.42
N ALA A 111 -8.94 -9.76 -8.44
CA ALA A 111 -9.96 -9.75 -9.47
C ALA A 111 -10.48 -11.18 -9.64
N VAL A 112 -11.79 -11.34 -9.87
CA VAL A 112 -12.40 -12.62 -10.23
C VAL A 112 -12.67 -12.60 -11.72
N LEU A 113 -12.02 -13.50 -12.44
CA LEU A 113 -12.26 -13.71 -13.86
C LEU A 113 -13.11 -14.97 -14.02
N THR A 114 -14.30 -14.82 -14.60
CA THR A 114 -15.17 -15.95 -14.95
C THR A 114 -15.07 -16.20 -16.45
N PHE A 115 -14.77 -17.43 -16.83
CA PHE A 115 -14.76 -17.85 -18.23
C PHE A 115 -15.95 -18.76 -18.48
N THR A 116 -16.68 -18.50 -19.55
CA THR A 116 -17.70 -19.43 -20.04
C THR A 116 -17.03 -20.53 -20.88
N LYS A 117 -17.75 -21.63 -21.15
CA LYS A 117 -17.25 -22.71 -22.03
C LYS A 117 -16.83 -22.18 -23.42
N ASP A 118 -17.51 -21.15 -23.92
CA ASP A 118 -17.21 -20.55 -25.22
C ASP A 118 -15.91 -19.73 -25.20
N ASP A 119 -15.57 -19.11 -24.07
CA ASP A 119 -14.33 -18.33 -23.91
C ASP A 119 -13.09 -19.24 -23.91
N MET A 120 -13.20 -20.40 -23.24
CA MET A 120 -12.14 -21.40 -23.18
C MET A 120 -11.86 -22.04 -24.55
N ALA A 121 -12.91 -22.24 -25.37
CA ALA A 121 -12.80 -22.82 -26.70
C ALA A 121 -12.11 -21.88 -27.72
N ARG A 122 -12.11 -20.56 -27.48
CA ARG A 122 -11.45 -19.55 -28.34
C ARG A 122 -9.97 -19.36 -28.01
N SER A 123 -9.54 -19.60 -26.77
CA SER A 123 -8.16 -19.40 -26.34
C SER A 123 -7.20 -20.56 -26.68
N ALA A 124 -7.72 -21.67 -27.20
CA ALA A 124 -6.96 -22.89 -27.54
C ALA A 124 -6.61 -23.01 -29.04
N ARG A 125 -6.78 -21.94 -29.82
CA ARG A 125 -6.35 -21.82 -31.23
C ARG A 125 -5.21 -20.81 -31.33
#